data_AF-A0A3B9HLA6-F1
#
_entry.id   AF-A0A3B9HLA6-F1
#
_cell.length_a   1.000
_cell.length_b   1.000
_cell.length_c   1.000
_cell.angle_alpha   90.00
_cell.angle_beta   90.00
_cell.angle_gamma   90.00
#
_symmetry.space_group_name_H-M   'P 1'
#
loop_
_entity.id
_entity.type
_entity.pdbx_description
1 polymer ?
#
loop_
_entity_poly.entity_id
_entity_poly.type
_entity_poly.pdbx_seq_one_letter_code
_entity_poly.pdbx_strand_id
1 'polypeptide(L)'
;QDPDSLALDVIMSLYEYWFNPSNVTVKDLLGSGNMNLIRNASIKEKLFDLELLYQSNTSNLEHETYEYQQYLSKPIFTHADVDKMAQIFLKEHTAGELGLTVANFEGLLHDPVYRNGCAIASLTSLEYSDLFRQIL
;
A
#
# COMPACT_ATOMS: atom_id res chain seq x y z
N GLN A 1 14.14 -5.27 -21.79
CA GLN A 1 12.83 -5.51 -21.15
C GLN A 1 11.75 -5.15 -22.15
N ASP A 2 10.65 -5.89 -22.17
CA ASP A 2 9.53 -5.64 -23.06
C ASP A 2 8.74 -4.39 -22.61
N PRO A 3 8.37 -3.44 -23.50
CA PRO A 3 7.69 -2.21 -23.11
C PRO A 3 6.30 -2.42 -22.49
N ASP A 4 5.54 -3.42 -22.95
CA ASP A 4 4.25 -3.76 -22.36
C ASP A 4 4.43 -4.28 -20.92
N SER A 5 5.34 -5.24 -20.73
CA SER A 5 5.69 -5.73 -19.39
C SER A 5 6.16 -4.59 -18.47
N LEU A 6 7.00 -3.68 -18.96
CA LEU A 6 7.51 -2.57 -18.15
C LEU A 6 6.41 -1.59 -17.75
N ALA A 7 5.50 -1.26 -18.68
CA ALA A 7 4.35 -0.42 -18.39
C ALA A 7 3.44 -1.05 -17.32
N LEU A 8 3.23 -2.37 -17.39
CA LEU A 8 2.48 -3.13 -16.40
C LEU A 8 3.17 -3.13 -15.03
N ASP A 9 4.49 -3.37 -14.97
CA ASP A 9 5.25 -3.36 -13.72
C ASP A 9 5.16 -1.98 -13.03
N VAL A 10 5.31 -0.90 -13.81
CA VAL A 10 5.25 0.47 -13.30
C VAL A 10 3.85 0.81 -12.79
N ILE A 11 2.78 0.58 -13.58
CA ILE A 11 1.43 0.91 -13.13
C ILE A 11 0.97 0.04 -11.95
N MET A 12 1.42 -1.21 -11.86
CA MET A 12 1.12 -2.07 -10.71
C MET A 12 1.75 -1.55 -9.43
N SER A 13 2.86 -0.81 -9.50
CA SER A 13 3.44 -0.17 -8.31
C SER A 13 2.60 0.98 -7.74
N LEU A 14 1.63 1.51 -8.51
CA LEU A 14 0.60 2.45 -8.00
C LEU A 14 -0.53 1.74 -7.26
N TYR A 15 -0.62 0.40 -7.35
CA TYR A 15 -1.75 -0.34 -6.83
C TYR A 15 -1.58 -0.60 -5.33
N GLU A 16 -2.02 0.36 -4.51
CA GLU A 16 -2.04 0.25 -3.06
C GLU A 16 -3.32 -0.50 -2.61
N TYR A 17 -3.17 -1.64 -1.93
CA TYR A 17 -4.31 -2.33 -1.32
C TYR A 17 -4.55 -1.80 0.09
N TRP A 18 -5.66 -1.08 0.29
CA TRP A 18 -6.02 -0.53 1.59
C TRP A 18 -6.90 -1.50 2.38
N PHE A 19 -6.30 -2.26 3.30
CA PHE A 19 -7.04 -3.08 4.27
C PHE A 19 -7.07 -2.38 5.64
N ASN A 20 -8.21 -1.78 5.98
CA ASN A 20 -8.42 -1.21 7.31
C ASN A 20 -9.50 -2.03 8.06
N PRO A 21 -9.12 -2.92 8.99
CA PRO A 21 -10.08 -3.74 9.72
C PRO A 21 -10.99 -2.87 10.60
N SER A 22 -12.30 -3.12 10.54
CA SER A 22 -13.27 -2.37 11.35
C SER A 22 -13.11 -2.67 12.84
N ASN A 23 -13.05 -1.61 13.66
CA ASN A 23 -13.05 -1.69 15.13
C ASN A 23 -14.26 -1.02 15.78
N VAL A 24 -15.35 -0.80 15.04
CA VAL A 24 -16.56 -0.09 15.52
C VAL A 24 -17.07 -0.69 16.82
N THR A 25 -17.19 -2.01 16.92
CA THR A 25 -17.68 -2.70 18.13
C THR A 25 -16.80 -2.44 19.35
N VAL A 26 -15.48 -2.38 19.17
CA VAL A 26 -14.52 -2.12 20.27
C VAL A 26 -14.66 -0.66 20.72
N LYS A 27 -14.68 0.28 19.77
CA LYS A 27 -14.89 1.71 20.04
C LYS A 27 -16.21 1.97 20.76
N ASP A 28 -17.29 1.35 20.31
CA ASP A 28 -18.61 1.47 20.95
C ASP A 28 -18.59 0.94 22.37
N LEU A 29 -17.97 -0.22 22.61
CA LEU A 29 -17.86 -0.83 23.93
C LEU A 29 -17.07 0.05 24.91
N LEU A 30 -15.97 0.65 24.43
CA LEU A 30 -15.12 1.55 25.21
C LEU A 30 -15.79 2.91 25.45
N GLY A 31 -16.49 3.47 24.46
CA GLY A 31 -17.08 4.81 24.51
C GLY A 31 -18.46 4.90 25.18
N SER A 32 -19.23 3.81 25.23
CA SER A 32 -20.62 3.81 25.71
C SER A 32 -20.79 3.62 27.23
N GLY A 33 -19.70 3.52 27.99
CA GLY A 33 -19.75 3.15 29.42
C GLY A 33 -20.11 1.69 29.68
N ASN A 34 -20.35 0.89 28.63
CA ASN A 34 -20.61 -0.55 28.70
C ASN A 34 -19.41 -1.35 29.24
N MET A 35 -18.20 -0.78 29.21
CA MET A 35 -17.01 -1.35 29.82
C MET A 35 -17.18 -1.64 31.33
N ASN A 36 -18.08 -0.92 32.01
CA ASN A 36 -18.40 -1.17 33.43
C ASN A 36 -19.21 -2.45 33.66
N LEU A 37 -19.90 -2.96 32.63
CA LEU A 37 -20.66 -4.21 32.70
C LEU A 37 -19.73 -5.44 32.74
N ILE A 38 -18.56 -5.31 32.14
CA ILE A 38 -17.52 -6.34 32.22
C ILE A 38 -16.94 -6.30 33.64
N ARG A 39 -17.07 -7.39 34.39
CA ARG A 39 -16.52 -7.44 35.77
C ARG A 39 -15.08 -7.93 35.81
N ASN A 40 -14.67 -8.71 34.81
CA ASN A 40 -13.33 -9.28 34.75
C ASN A 40 -12.33 -8.23 34.28
N ALA A 41 -11.36 -7.88 35.13
CA ALA A 41 -10.34 -6.87 34.83
C ALA A 41 -9.42 -7.27 33.67
N SER A 42 -9.06 -8.55 33.54
CA SER A 42 -8.19 -9.04 32.46
C SER A 42 -8.87 -8.94 31.09
N ILE A 43 -10.19 -9.12 31.02
CA ILE A 43 -10.93 -8.90 29.76
C ILE A 43 -10.90 -7.41 29.37
N LYS A 44 -11.03 -6.50 30.35
CA LYS A 44 -10.95 -5.05 30.08
C LYS A 44 -9.57 -4.66 29.56
N GLU A 45 -8.53 -5.15 30.21
CA GLU A 45 -7.13 -4.91 29.81
C GLU A 45 -6.91 -5.34 28.36
N LYS A 46 -7.32 -6.56 28.00
CA LYS A 46 -7.23 -7.04 26.61
C LYS A 46 -8.01 -6.21 25.59
N LEU A 47 -9.15 -5.65 25.97
CA LEU A 47 -9.92 -4.76 25.10
C LEU A 47 -9.24 -3.40 24.90
N PHE A 48 -8.55 -2.88 25.92
CA PHE A 48 -7.70 -1.71 25.77
C PHE A 48 -6.48 -2.00 24.91
N ASP A 49 -5.81 -3.13 25.13
CA ASP A 49 -4.69 -3.57 24.29
C ASP A 49 -5.12 -3.69 22.83
N LEU A 50 -6.30 -4.26 22.58
CA LEU A 50 -6.86 -4.38 21.24
C LEU A 50 -7.09 -3.01 20.58
N GLU A 51 -7.64 -2.04 21.30
CA GLU A 51 -7.81 -0.67 20.79
C GLU A 51 -6.47 0.01 20.49
N LEU A 52 -5.46 -0.17 21.35
CA LEU A 52 -4.10 0.32 21.10
C LEU A 52 -3.49 -0.31 19.84
N LEU A 53 -3.70 -1.61 19.63
CA LEU A 53 -3.26 -2.30 18.43
C LEU A 53 -3.95 -1.75 17.17
N TYR A 54 -5.27 -1.49 17.22
CA TYR A 54 -5.98 -0.86 16.10
C TYR A 54 -5.42 0.54 15.79
N GLN A 55 -5.20 1.37 16.81
CA GLN A 55 -4.64 2.72 16.63
C GLN A 55 -3.23 2.68 16.03
N SER A 56 -2.37 1.80 16.54
CA SER A 56 -1.03 1.58 16.01
C SER A 56 -1.09 1.14 14.54
N ASN A 57 -1.96 0.17 14.21
CA ASN A 57 -2.12 -0.31 12.85
C ASN A 57 -2.59 0.80 11.89
N THR A 58 -3.58 1.61 12.30
CA THR A 58 -4.02 2.76 11.49
C THR A 58 -2.89 3.76 11.27
N SER A 59 -2.12 4.10 12.31
CA SER A 59 -1.00 5.04 12.18
C SER A 59 0.10 4.50 11.27
N ASN A 60 0.41 3.20 11.34
CA ASN A 60 1.41 2.58 10.48
C ASN A 60 0.94 2.55 9.02
N LEU A 61 -0.33 2.22 8.78
CA LEU A 61 -0.93 2.26 7.44
C LEU A 61 -0.89 3.68 6.86
N GLU A 62 -1.27 4.70 7.63
CA GLU A 62 -1.20 6.10 7.18
C GLU A 62 0.23 6.53 6.83
N HIS A 63 1.20 6.12 7.65
CA HIS A 63 2.62 6.38 7.40
C HIS A 63 3.09 5.70 6.11
N GLU A 64 2.80 4.40 5.97
CA GLU A 64 3.16 3.61 4.80
C GLU A 64 2.52 4.18 3.52
N THR A 65 1.20 4.46 3.53
CA THR A 65 0.50 5.11 2.42
C THR A 65 1.15 6.44 2.04
N TYR A 66 1.55 7.27 3.01
CA TYR A 66 2.25 8.51 2.71
C TYR A 66 3.59 8.25 2.00
N GLU A 67 4.36 7.26 2.43
CA GLU A 67 5.62 6.88 1.79
C GLU A 67 5.41 6.39 0.36
N TYR A 68 4.41 5.53 0.11
CA TYR A 68 4.07 5.11 -1.26
C TYR A 68 3.70 6.30 -2.15
N GLN A 69 2.87 7.22 -1.65
CA GLN A 69 2.48 8.42 -2.39
C GLN A 69 3.67 9.31 -2.72
N GLN A 70 4.60 9.52 -1.77
CA GLN A 70 5.75 10.39 -1.97
C GLN A 70 6.84 9.76 -2.83
N TYR A 71 7.07 8.46 -2.68
CA TYR A 71 8.26 7.82 -3.22
C TYR A 71 7.98 6.93 -4.44
N LEU A 72 6.74 6.49 -4.67
CA LEU A 72 6.36 5.78 -5.90
C LEU A 72 5.45 6.64 -6.77
N SER A 73 4.28 7.03 -6.25
CA SER A 73 3.23 7.66 -7.05
C SER A 73 3.66 9.00 -7.64
N LYS A 74 4.28 9.87 -6.83
CA LYS A 74 4.72 11.18 -7.29
C LYS A 74 5.81 11.12 -8.38
N PRO A 75 6.88 10.30 -8.27
CA PRO A 75 7.81 10.10 -9.37
C PRO A 75 7.16 9.53 -10.62
N ILE A 76 6.23 8.57 -10.49
CA ILE A 76 5.51 8.02 -11.64
C ILE A 76 4.72 9.10 -12.38
N PHE A 77 3.97 9.93 -11.66
CA PHE A 77 3.24 11.06 -12.26
C PHE A 77 4.15 12.13 -12.88
N THR A 78 5.43 12.16 -12.48
CA THR A 78 6.41 13.12 -13.02
C THR A 78 7.05 12.61 -14.31
N HIS A 79 7.35 11.31 -14.38
CA HIS A 79 8.23 10.75 -15.42
C HIS A 79 7.52 9.81 -16.40
N ALA A 80 6.31 9.34 -16.10
CA ALA A 80 5.61 8.35 -16.92
C ALA A 80 4.20 8.80 -17.30
N ASP A 81 3.71 8.27 -18.41
CA ASP A 81 2.37 8.55 -18.94
C ASP A 81 1.36 7.52 -18.40
N VAL A 82 0.72 7.86 -17.28
CA VAL A 82 -0.22 6.96 -16.59
C VAL A 82 -1.44 6.66 -17.44
N ASP A 83 -1.90 7.59 -18.27
CA ASP A 83 -3.05 7.36 -19.15
C ASP A 83 -2.77 6.25 -20.17
N LYS A 84 -1.58 6.29 -20.79
CA LYS A 84 -1.15 5.22 -21.71
C LYS A 84 -0.93 3.89 -20.98
N MET A 85 -0.29 3.92 -19.81
CA MET A 85 -0.09 2.70 -19.03
C MET A 85 -1.42 2.07 -18.57
N ALA A 86 -2.43 2.88 -18.25
CA ALA A 86 -3.75 2.40 -17.87
C ALA A 86 -4.43 1.64 -19.00
N GLN A 87 -4.32 2.12 -20.24
CA GLN A 87 -4.85 1.42 -21.42
C GLN A 87 -4.19 0.05 -21.64
N ILE A 88 -2.88 -0.06 -21.36
CA ILE A 88 -2.15 -1.35 -21.39
C ILE A 88 -2.63 -2.27 -20.25
N PHE A 89 -2.76 -1.74 -19.03
CA PHE A 89 -3.26 -2.49 -17.88
C PHE A 89 -4.67 -3.06 -18.11
N LEU A 90 -5.54 -2.25 -18.73
CA LEU A 90 -6.90 -2.65 -19.12
C LEU A 90 -6.94 -3.58 -20.34
N LYS A 91 -5.78 -3.87 -20.95
CA LYS A 91 -5.62 -4.71 -22.16
C LYS A 91 -6.38 -4.16 -23.37
N GLU A 92 -6.55 -2.85 -23.44
CA GLU A 92 -7.19 -2.16 -24.56
C GLU A 92 -6.21 -1.90 -25.70
N HIS A 93 -4.95 -1.63 -25.34
CA HIS A 93 -3.86 -1.32 -26.26
C HIS A 93 -2.54 -1.95 -25.83
N THR A 94 -1.62 -2.10 -26.77
CA THR A 94 -0.22 -2.45 -26.52
C THR A 94 0.66 -1.21 -26.43
N ALA A 95 1.83 -1.33 -25.80
CA ALA A 95 2.82 -0.27 -25.74
C ALA A 95 3.23 0.22 -27.13
N GLY A 96 3.39 -0.68 -28.10
CA GLY A 96 3.70 -0.35 -29.48
C GLY A 96 2.66 0.55 -30.15
N GLU A 97 1.37 0.26 -29.94
CA GLU A 97 0.25 1.07 -30.47
C GLU A 97 0.20 2.48 -29.88
N LEU A 98 0.64 2.63 -28.63
CA LEU A 98 0.67 3.91 -27.90
C LEU A 98 2.00 4.68 -28.06
N GLY A 99 2.93 4.11 -28.84
CA GLY A 99 4.28 4.68 -29.05
C GLY A 99 5.14 4.67 -27.79
N LEU A 100 4.88 3.76 -26.84
CA LEU A 100 5.69 3.55 -25.66
C LEU A 100 6.86 2.62 -25.96
N THR A 101 8.03 3.02 -25.47
CA THR A 101 9.30 2.30 -25.57
C THR A 101 9.97 2.32 -24.20
N VAL A 102 10.98 1.47 -23.99
CA VAL A 102 11.78 1.48 -22.74
C VAL A 102 12.36 2.87 -22.47
N ALA A 103 12.75 3.61 -23.51
CA ALA A 103 13.29 4.96 -23.38
C ALA A 103 12.33 5.94 -22.70
N ASN A 104 11.02 5.73 -22.81
CA ASN A 104 10.02 6.56 -22.14
C ASN A 104 10.05 6.41 -20.61
N PHE A 105 10.61 5.33 -20.08
CA PHE A 105 10.69 5.06 -18.64
C PHE A 105 12.06 5.39 -18.04
N GLU A 106 13.07 5.70 -18.87
CA GLU A 106 14.45 5.92 -18.41
C GLU A 106 14.56 7.01 -17.34
N GLY A 107 13.76 8.08 -17.46
CA GLY A 107 13.69 9.15 -16.45
C GLY A 107 13.23 8.63 -15.09
N LEU A 108 12.18 7.80 -15.08
CA LEU A 108 11.66 7.16 -13.86
C LEU A 108 12.66 6.15 -13.28
N LEU A 109 13.22 5.29 -14.14
CA LEU A 109 14.15 4.24 -13.72
C LEU A 109 15.48 4.78 -13.20
N HIS A 110 15.86 6.01 -13.57
CA HIS A 110 17.03 6.71 -13.05
C HIS A 110 16.70 7.69 -11.92
N ASP A 111 15.42 7.90 -11.59
CA ASP A 111 15.02 8.76 -10.49
C ASP A 111 15.41 8.10 -9.15
N PRO A 112 16.26 8.74 -8.34
CA PRO A 112 16.72 8.15 -7.08
C PRO A 112 15.61 8.02 -6.04
N VAL A 113 14.60 8.89 -6.07
CA VAL A 113 13.44 8.82 -5.17
C VAL A 113 12.62 7.57 -5.51
N TYR A 114 12.31 7.37 -6.79
CA TYR A 114 11.57 6.19 -7.24
C TYR A 114 12.28 4.89 -6.90
N ARG A 115 13.58 4.80 -7.22
CA ARG A 115 14.37 3.60 -6.93
C ARG A 115 14.44 3.27 -5.44
N ASN A 116 14.62 4.29 -4.61
CA ASN A 116 14.63 4.11 -3.15
C ASN A 116 13.24 3.70 -2.64
N GLY A 117 12.17 4.28 -3.19
CA GLY A 117 10.79 3.88 -2.91
C GLY A 117 10.55 2.40 -3.23
N CYS A 118 10.96 1.92 -4.40
CA CYS A 118 10.82 0.51 -4.77
C CYS A 118 11.61 -0.42 -3.83
N ALA A 119 12.80 0.00 -3.39
CA ALA A 119 13.60 -0.77 -2.44
C ALA A 119 12.90 -0.90 -1.07
N ILE A 120 12.35 0.20 -0.55
CA ILE A 120 11.60 0.20 0.71
C ILE A 120 10.34 -0.67 0.56
N ALA A 121 9.53 -0.47 -0.48
CA ALA A 121 8.33 -1.26 -0.73
C ALA A 121 8.62 -2.76 -0.82
N SER A 122 9.73 -3.14 -1.43
CA SER A 122 10.18 -4.53 -1.52
C SER A 122 10.58 -5.09 -0.15
N LEU A 123 11.32 -4.34 0.67
CA LEU A 123 11.71 -4.75 2.02
C LEU A 123 10.48 -4.95 2.91
N THR A 124 9.58 -3.98 2.92
CA THR A 124 8.33 -4.03 3.67
C THR A 124 7.46 -5.22 3.25
N SER A 125 7.33 -5.45 1.94
CA SER A 125 6.58 -6.60 1.40
C SER A 125 7.18 -7.95 1.82
N LEU A 126 8.51 -8.07 1.88
CA LEU A 126 9.18 -9.29 2.33
C LEU A 126 8.89 -9.57 3.80
N GLU A 127 8.99 -8.57 4.67
CA GLU A 127 8.69 -8.71 6.10
C GLU A 127 7.25 -9.18 6.34
N TYR A 128 6.29 -8.59 5.64
CA TYR A 128 4.89 -9.02 5.74
C TYR A 128 4.65 -10.41 5.14
N SER A 129 5.35 -10.78 4.06
CA SER A 129 5.15 -12.10 3.42
C SER A 129 5.46 -13.27 4.37
N ASP A 130 6.47 -13.12 5.21
CA ASP A 130 6.82 -14.14 6.21
C ASP A 130 5.85 -14.14 7.39
N LEU A 131 5.31 -12.98 7.77
CA LEU A 131 4.25 -12.88 8.76
C LEU A 131 2.96 -13.55 8.26
N PHE A 132 2.53 -13.27 7.03
CA PHE A 132 1.34 -13.86 6.43
C PHE A 132 1.45 -15.38 6.30
N ARG A 133 2.62 -15.91 5.94
CA ARG A 133 2.88 -17.36 5.88
C ARG A 133 2.78 -18.07 7.24
N GLN A 134 2.93 -17.35 8.35
CA GLN A 134 2.79 -17.95 9.68
C GLN A 134 1.33 -18.03 10.16
N ILE A 135 0.43 -17.28 9.52
CA ILE A 135 -0.98 -17.14 9.92
C ILE A 135 -1.91 -17.99 9.03
N LEU A 136 -1.45 -18.40 7.85
CA LEU A 136 -2.11 -19.33 6.92
C LEU A 136 -1.64 -20.77 7.12
#